data_AF-A0A135ILN9-F1
#
_entry.id   AF-A0A135ILN9-F1
#
_cell.length_a   1.000
_cell.length_b   1.000
_cell.length_c   1.000
_cell.angle_alpha   90.00
_cell.angle_beta   90.00
_cell.angle_gamma   90.00
#
_symmetry.space_group_name_H-M   'P 1'
#
loop_
_entity.id
_entity.type
_entity.pdbx_description
1 polymer ?
#
loop_
_entity_poly.entity_id
_entity_poly.type
_entity_poly.pdbx_seq_one_letter_code
_entity_poly.pdbx_strand_id
1 'polypeptide(L)'
;MPHDHADAPHSLLPPDPALRVKALETLLTEKGLIDPAALDEIIDTYQNRIGPANGARVVARAWSDPDFKAALLADADPVLAELGYYGRQGEHMVVVENTPEQHNMVVCTLCSCYPWPLLGIPPGWYKSDAYRSRAVREPRRVLAEFGVTLPEGTSVRVWDSTAELRYLVLPMRPKDTEGLSEDALAALVSRDSMIGTDIPEGPR
;
A
#
# COMPACT_ATOMS: atom_id res chain seq x y z
N MET A 1 -37.81 25.41 -4.79
CA MET A 1 -36.94 25.18 -3.62
C MET A 1 -35.67 24.51 -4.12
N PRO A 2 -34.57 25.26 -4.26
CA PRO A 2 -33.29 24.66 -4.65
C PRO A 2 -32.76 23.87 -3.46
N HIS A 3 -32.37 22.61 -3.70
CA HIS A 3 -31.67 21.81 -2.72
C HIS A 3 -30.21 22.27 -2.70
N ASP A 4 -29.79 22.86 -1.59
CA ASP A 4 -28.40 23.15 -1.30
C ASP A 4 -27.61 21.83 -1.27
N HIS A 5 -26.73 21.65 -2.25
CA HIS A 5 -25.65 20.69 -2.20
C HIS A 5 -24.53 21.30 -1.35
N ALA A 6 -24.53 20.99 -0.05
CA ALA A 6 -23.39 21.26 0.82
C ALA A 6 -22.55 20.00 0.99
N ASP A 7 -21.46 19.95 0.23
CA ASP A 7 -20.10 19.53 0.62
C ASP A 7 -19.91 18.27 1.49
N ALA A 8 -19.43 17.22 0.80
CA ALA A 8 -18.43 16.20 1.16
C ALA A 8 -18.40 15.53 2.56
N PRO A 9 -18.35 14.18 2.64
CA PRO A 9 -18.04 13.43 3.87
C PRO A 9 -16.57 13.54 4.35
N HIS A 10 -15.86 14.61 3.98
CA HIS A 10 -14.46 14.86 4.33
C HIS A 10 -14.27 16.20 5.08
N SER A 11 -15.12 16.52 6.06
CA SER A 11 -14.78 17.53 7.07
C SER A 11 -15.77 17.51 8.24
N LEU A 12 -15.49 16.69 9.25
CA LEU A 12 -16.15 16.75 10.57
C LEU A 12 -15.15 17.13 11.66
N LEU A 13 -14.25 18.08 11.40
CA LEU A 13 -13.35 18.57 12.44
C LEU A 13 -13.84 19.93 12.97
N PRO A 14 -14.22 20.02 14.28
CA PRO A 14 -14.46 21.30 14.96
C PRO A 14 -13.18 22.15 15.02
N PRO A 15 -13.30 23.47 15.31
CA PRO A 15 -12.28 24.46 14.98
C PRO A 15 -10.96 24.17 15.68
N ASP A 16 -9.97 23.99 14.82
CA ASP A 16 -8.54 23.81 15.01
C ASP A 16 -8.03 22.50 15.66
N PRO A 17 -7.98 21.40 14.87
CA PRO A 17 -7.23 20.19 15.22
C PRO A 17 -5.79 20.45 15.66
N ALA A 18 -5.11 21.49 15.16
CA ALA A 18 -3.72 21.73 15.49
C ALA A 18 -3.53 22.15 16.96
N LEU A 19 -4.45 22.97 17.51
CA LEU A 19 -4.40 23.36 18.91
C LEU A 19 -4.61 22.16 19.85
N ARG A 20 -5.52 21.24 19.49
CA ARG A 20 -5.75 20.01 20.27
C ARG A 20 -4.55 19.07 20.22
N VAL A 21 -3.93 18.90 19.05
CA VAL A 21 -2.69 18.12 18.89
C VAL A 21 -1.57 18.71 19.75
N LYS A 22 -1.34 20.01 19.66
CA LYS A 22 -0.30 20.70 20.43
C LYS A 22 -0.53 20.60 21.94
N ALA A 23 -1.78 20.74 22.40
CA ALA A 23 -2.11 20.61 23.81
C ALA A 23 -1.82 19.19 24.33
N LEU A 24 -2.11 18.14 23.54
CA LEU A 24 -1.82 16.76 23.90
C LEU A 24 -0.31 16.49 23.93
N GLU A 25 0.42 16.96 22.93
CA GLU A 25 1.89 16.84 22.84
C GLU A 25 2.57 17.50 24.05
N THR A 26 2.20 18.74 24.38
CA THR A 26 2.72 19.45 25.56
C THR A 26 2.46 18.66 26.84
N LEU A 27 1.22 18.21 27.06
CA LEU A 27 0.84 17.48 28.27
C LEU A 27 1.61 16.16 28.43
N LEU A 28 1.78 15.40 27.34
CA LEU A 28 2.49 14.13 27.36
C LEU A 28 4.00 14.33 27.58
N THR A 29 4.57 15.39 27.00
CA THR A 29 5.98 15.78 27.19
C THR A 29 6.24 16.20 28.63
N GLU A 30 5.41 17.09 29.20
CA GLU A 30 5.53 17.55 30.60
C GLU A 30 5.42 16.39 31.61
N LYS A 31 4.66 15.35 31.26
CA LYS A 31 4.54 14.12 32.06
C LYS A 31 5.70 13.13 31.85
N GLY A 32 6.64 13.40 30.94
CA GLY A 32 7.74 12.51 30.58
C GLY A 32 7.31 11.22 29.90
N LEU A 33 6.13 11.20 29.26
CA LEU A 33 5.58 10.02 28.59
C LEU A 33 6.02 9.91 27.13
N ILE A 34 6.46 11.01 26.54
CA ILE A 34 7.03 11.06 25.19
C ILE A 34 8.32 11.88 25.19
N ASP A 35 9.22 11.54 24.27
CA ASP A 35 10.41 12.33 23.94
C ASP A 35 10.18 12.99 22.57
N PRO A 36 10.15 14.33 22.48
CA PRO A 36 10.00 15.04 21.20
C PRO A 36 11.05 14.65 20.15
N ALA A 37 12.29 14.37 20.54
CA ALA A 37 13.33 13.98 19.59
C ALA A 37 13.05 12.60 18.98
N ALA A 38 12.49 11.68 19.76
CA ALA A 38 12.05 10.38 19.26
C ALA A 38 10.84 10.50 18.32
N LEU A 39 9.94 11.46 18.58
CA LEU A 39 8.80 11.75 17.70
C LEU A 39 9.28 12.28 16.34
N ASP A 40 10.24 13.20 16.32
CA ASP A 40 10.83 13.74 15.10
C ASP A 40 11.48 12.63 14.25
N GLU A 41 12.19 11.70 14.87
CA GLU A 41 12.79 10.55 14.16
C GLU A 41 11.73 9.61 13.56
N ILE A 42 10.61 9.39 14.27
CA ILE A 42 9.47 8.62 13.74
C ILE A 42 8.86 9.32 12.52
N ILE A 43 8.67 10.64 12.60
CA ILE A 43 8.11 11.43 11.49
C ILE A 43 9.05 11.35 10.28
N ASP A 44 10.35 11.62 10.46
CA ASP A 44 11.33 11.57 9.37
C ASP A 44 11.41 10.18 8.72
N THR A 45 11.36 9.12 9.54
CA THR A 45 11.36 7.74 9.06
C THR A 45 10.24 7.48 8.04
N TYR A 46 9.00 7.84 8.37
CA TYR A 46 7.85 7.57 7.50
C TYR A 46 7.62 8.64 6.41
N GLN A 47 8.18 9.83 6.58
CA GLN A 47 8.06 10.90 5.61
C GLN A 47 9.12 10.82 4.51
N ASN A 48 10.36 10.44 4.86
CA ASN A 48 11.51 10.59 3.96
C ASN A 48 12.28 9.28 3.71
N ARG A 49 12.23 8.28 4.61
CA ARG A 49 13.08 7.08 4.51
C ARG A 49 12.34 5.83 4.05
N ILE A 50 11.08 5.67 4.44
CA ILE A 50 10.25 4.51 4.10
C ILE A 50 9.16 4.91 3.11
N GLY A 51 9.06 4.17 2.00
CA GLY A 51 8.05 4.43 0.98
C GLY A 51 8.00 3.34 -0.10
N PRO A 52 7.11 3.50 -1.10
CA PRO A 52 6.83 2.49 -2.12
C PRO A 52 8.03 2.11 -3.00
N ALA A 53 9.11 2.90 -3.01
CA ALA A 53 10.35 2.52 -3.68
C ALA A 53 10.93 1.20 -3.15
N ASN A 54 10.70 0.85 -1.88
CA ASN A 54 11.14 -0.42 -1.29
C ASN A 54 10.41 -1.59 -1.94
N GLY A 55 9.07 -1.56 -1.96
CA GLY A 55 8.26 -2.57 -2.64
C GLY A 55 8.58 -2.67 -4.14
N ALA A 56 8.81 -1.54 -4.82
CA ALA A 56 9.14 -1.52 -6.24
C ALA A 56 10.44 -2.29 -6.55
N ARG A 57 11.47 -2.17 -5.70
CA ARG A 57 12.71 -2.95 -5.82
C ARG A 57 12.47 -4.44 -5.61
N VAL A 58 11.65 -4.81 -4.62
CA VAL A 58 11.28 -6.22 -4.37
C VAL A 58 10.58 -6.82 -5.59
N VAL A 59 9.62 -6.09 -6.18
CA VAL A 59 8.89 -6.53 -7.39
C VAL A 59 9.84 -6.65 -8.58
N ALA A 60 10.69 -5.65 -8.83
CA ALA A 60 11.63 -5.66 -9.95
C ALA A 60 12.64 -6.81 -9.86
N ARG A 61 13.14 -7.11 -8.66
CA ARG A 61 13.99 -8.26 -8.41
C ARG A 61 13.24 -9.57 -8.66
N ALA A 62 12.00 -9.70 -8.17
CA ALA A 62 11.17 -10.88 -8.44
C ALA A 62 10.84 -11.08 -9.93
N TRP A 63 10.78 -10.01 -10.72
CA TRP A 63 10.64 -10.11 -12.18
C TRP A 63 11.91 -10.52 -12.92
N SER A 64 13.08 -10.38 -12.29
CA SER A 64 14.40 -10.59 -12.90
C SER A 64 15.10 -11.87 -12.40
N ASP A 65 14.74 -12.32 -11.20
CA ASP A 65 15.36 -13.44 -10.50
C ASP A 65 14.26 -14.46 -10.10
N PRO A 66 14.09 -15.56 -10.87
CA PRO A 66 13.10 -16.59 -10.60
C PRO A 66 13.29 -17.29 -9.25
N ASP A 67 14.53 -17.46 -8.78
CA ASP A 67 14.81 -18.12 -7.51
C ASP A 67 14.42 -17.21 -6.34
N PHE A 68 14.73 -15.92 -6.43
CA PHE A 68 14.26 -14.91 -5.48
C PHE A 68 12.73 -14.85 -5.45
N LYS A 69 12.06 -14.86 -6.61
CA LYS A 69 10.60 -14.89 -6.69
C LYS A 69 10.02 -16.13 -6.01
N ALA A 70 10.59 -17.31 -6.27
CA ALA A 70 10.14 -18.55 -5.67
C ALA A 70 10.28 -18.51 -4.14
N ALA A 71 11.42 -18.02 -3.63
CA ALA A 71 11.63 -17.85 -2.19
C ALA A 71 10.62 -16.86 -1.58
N LEU A 72 10.44 -15.69 -2.22
CA LEU A 72 9.53 -14.63 -1.77
C LEU A 72 8.07 -15.09 -1.68
N LEU A 73 7.62 -15.92 -2.63
CA LEU A 73 6.25 -16.47 -2.63
C LEU A 73 6.07 -17.64 -1.65
N ALA A 74 7.15 -18.36 -1.31
CA ALA A 74 7.11 -19.44 -0.35
C ALA A 74 7.07 -18.92 1.10
N ASP A 75 7.94 -17.97 1.43
CA ASP A 75 7.99 -17.31 2.73
C ASP A 75 8.68 -15.93 2.59
N ALA A 76 7.88 -14.87 2.64
CA ALA A 76 8.37 -13.51 2.40
C ALA A 76 9.16 -12.94 3.59
N ASP A 77 8.86 -13.39 4.81
CA ASP A 77 9.42 -12.81 6.05
C ASP A 77 10.96 -12.85 6.08
N PRO A 78 11.63 -14.02 5.91
CA PRO A 78 13.09 -14.07 5.93
C PRO A 78 13.71 -13.32 4.75
N VAL A 79 13.09 -13.39 3.56
CA VAL A 79 13.58 -12.72 2.35
C VAL A 79 13.56 -11.20 2.51
N LEU A 80 12.49 -10.64 3.05
CA LEU A 80 12.36 -9.20 3.28
C LEU A 80 13.23 -8.73 4.44
N ALA A 81 13.39 -9.54 5.49
CA ALA A 81 14.28 -9.23 6.60
C ALA A 81 15.75 -9.12 6.16
N GLU A 82 16.23 -10.01 5.28
CA GLU A 82 17.58 -9.93 4.70
C GLU A 82 17.82 -8.64 3.89
N LEU A 83 16.77 -8.10 3.28
CA LEU A 83 16.81 -6.83 2.55
C LEU A 83 16.68 -5.59 3.45
N GLY A 84 16.44 -5.79 4.75
CA GLY A 84 16.17 -4.70 5.70
C GLY A 84 14.75 -4.12 5.60
N TYR A 85 13.82 -4.81 4.93
CA TYR A 85 12.43 -4.41 4.76
C TYR A 85 11.51 -5.10 5.76
N TYR A 86 11.85 -5.01 7.05
CA TYR A 86 11.09 -5.57 8.16
C TYR A 86 10.80 -4.48 9.20
N GLY A 87 9.72 -4.64 9.96
CA GLY A 87 9.40 -3.77 11.10
C GLY A 87 7.91 -3.59 11.29
N ARG A 88 7.56 -2.48 11.96
CA ARG A 88 6.18 -2.16 12.34
C ARG A 88 5.23 -2.23 11.15
N GLN A 89 4.12 -2.97 11.30
CA GLN A 89 3.13 -3.19 10.23
C GLN A 89 3.71 -3.91 9.00
N GLY A 90 4.66 -4.79 9.20
CA GLY A 90 5.29 -5.64 8.18
C GLY A 90 6.06 -6.79 8.79
N GLU A 91 5.65 -7.22 9.99
CA GLU A 91 6.27 -8.31 10.74
C GLU A 91 5.93 -9.67 10.13
N HIS A 92 4.78 -9.77 9.46
CA HIS A 92 4.28 -10.97 8.78
C HIS A 92 3.74 -10.60 7.41
N MET A 93 4.52 -10.88 6.38
CA MET A 93 4.29 -10.51 5.00
C MET A 93 3.85 -11.71 4.17
N VAL A 94 2.85 -11.49 3.33
CA VAL A 94 2.40 -12.44 2.31
C VAL A 94 2.43 -11.74 0.96
N VAL A 95 3.18 -12.29 0.02
CA VAL A 95 3.20 -11.80 -1.36
C VAL A 95 2.17 -12.56 -2.18
N VAL A 96 1.27 -11.84 -2.84
CA VAL A 96 0.18 -12.43 -3.63
C VAL A 96 0.38 -12.11 -5.11
N GLU A 97 0.64 -13.15 -5.90
CA GLU A 97 1.02 -13.01 -7.30
C GLU A 97 -0.19 -12.85 -8.22
N ASN A 98 -0.14 -11.83 -9.09
CA ASN A 98 -1.06 -11.69 -10.22
C ASN A 98 -0.63 -12.59 -11.38
N THR A 99 -1.62 -13.22 -12.01
CA THR A 99 -1.47 -14.05 -13.22
C THR A 99 -2.49 -13.61 -14.28
N PRO A 100 -2.44 -14.13 -15.52
CA PRO A 100 -3.47 -13.83 -16.52
C PRO A 100 -4.89 -14.19 -16.07
N GLU A 101 -5.01 -15.23 -15.23
CA GLU A 101 -6.28 -15.76 -14.71
C GLU A 101 -6.70 -15.12 -13.38
N GLN A 102 -5.79 -14.52 -12.61
CA GLN A 102 -6.09 -13.95 -11.29
C GLN A 102 -5.43 -12.58 -11.06
N HIS A 103 -6.25 -11.60 -10.71
CA HIS A 103 -5.83 -10.28 -10.21
C HIS A 103 -6.10 -10.18 -8.71
N ASN A 104 -5.09 -9.82 -7.93
CA ASN A 104 -5.20 -9.61 -6.49
C ASN A 104 -5.38 -8.12 -6.18
N MET A 105 -6.15 -7.83 -5.14
CA MET A 105 -6.39 -6.48 -4.64
C MET A 105 -6.42 -6.52 -3.11
N VAL A 106 -5.79 -5.54 -2.45
CA VAL A 106 -5.66 -5.51 -0.98
C VAL A 106 -6.51 -4.41 -0.37
N VAL A 107 -7.18 -4.70 0.75
CA VAL A 107 -7.97 -3.74 1.52
C VAL A 107 -7.86 -4.05 3.02
N CYS A 108 -8.20 -3.09 3.86
CA CYS A 108 -8.49 -3.31 5.26
C CYS A 108 -9.88 -2.71 5.55
N THR A 109 -10.92 -3.53 5.51
CA THR A 109 -12.30 -3.05 5.63
C THR A 109 -12.55 -2.40 7.00
N LEU A 110 -11.89 -2.89 8.05
CA LEU A 110 -12.10 -2.47 9.43
C LEU A 110 -11.37 -1.16 9.79
N CYS A 111 -10.23 -0.86 9.17
CA CYS A 111 -9.44 0.33 9.49
C CYS A 111 -8.50 0.75 8.35
N SER A 112 -7.22 0.39 8.43
CA SER A 112 -6.17 0.87 7.53
C SER A 112 -4.88 0.04 7.57
N CYS A 113 -4.94 -1.24 7.94
CA CYS A 113 -3.78 -2.14 7.96
C CYS A 113 -3.08 -2.17 6.59
N TYR A 114 -1.75 -2.02 6.58
CA TYR A 114 -0.98 -1.78 5.35
C TYR A 114 0.51 -2.12 5.57
N PRO A 115 1.27 -2.64 4.57
CA PRO A 115 2.66 -3.05 4.75
C PRO A 115 3.64 -1.87 4.78
N TRP A 116 3.81 -1.23 5.95
CA TRP A 116 4.58 0.02 6.05
C TRP A 116 6.04 -0.11 5.60
N PRO A 117 6.81 -1.15 5.95
CA PRO A 117 8.23 -1.24 5.54
C PRO A 117 8.44 -1.23 4.02
N LEU A 118 7.44 -1.67 3.24
CA LEU A 118 7.51 -1.74 1.78
C LEU A 118 6.83 -0.57 1.09
N LEU A 119 5.71 -0.08 1.62
CA LEU A 119 4.83 0.84 0.92
C LEU A 119 4.63 2.19 1.64
N GLY A 120 5.21 2.37 2.83
CA GLY A 120 5.04 3.57 3.65
C GLY A 120 3.63 3.71 4.23
N ILE A 121 3.24 4.95 4.53
CA ILE A 121 1.92 5.26 5.08
C ILE A 121 0.84 5.16 3.98
N PRO A 122 -0.30 4.49 4.23
CA PRO A 122 -1.33 4.30 3.22
C PRO A 122 -1.93 5.63 2.73
N PRO A 123 -2.26 5.73 1.42
CA PRO A 123 -2.87 6.91 0.85
C PRO A 123 -4.26 7.19 1.45
N GLY A 124 -4.72 8.43 1.31
CA GLY A 124 -6.02 8.86 1.85
C GLY A 124 -7.19 8.01 1.35
N TRP A 125 -7.21 7.66 0.06
CA TRP A 125 -8.28 6.85 -0.54
C TRP A 125 -8.34 5.44 0.05
N TYR A 126 -7.21 4.83 0.42
CA TYR A 126 -7.18 3.46 0.97
C TYR A 126 -7.89 3.40 2.32
N LYS A 127 -7.78 4.48 3.11
CA LYS A 127 -8.41 4.62 4.43
C LYS A 127 -9.88 5.05 4.36
N SER A 128 -10.34 5.47 3.19
CA SER A 128 -11.70 6.00 3.00
C SER A 128 -12.76 4.90 3.07
N ASP A 129 -13.95 5.26 3.55
CA ASP A 129 -15.09 4.33 3.56
C ASP A 129 -15.51 3.93 2.14
N ALA A 130 -15.33 4.80 1.16
CA ALA A 130 -15.62 4.52 -0.25
C ALA A 130 -14.82 3.31 -0.76
N TYR A 131 -13.51 3.29 -0.54
CA TYR A 131 -12.68 2.13 -0.91
C TYR A 131 -13.01 0.91 -0.05
N ARG A 132 -12.98 1.09 1.28
CA ARG A 132 -13.08 -0.01 2.25
C ARG A 132 -14.40 -0.78 2.17
N SER A 133 -15.52 -0.11 1.94
CA SER A 133 -16.83 -0.76 1.86
C SER A 133 -17.10 -1.43 0.51
N ARG A 134 -16.49 -0.94 -0.58
CA ARG A 134 -16.80 -1.35 -1.95
C ARG A 134 -15.81 -2.36 -2.52
N ALA A 135 -14.53 -2.30 -2.14
CA ALA A 135 -13.49 -3.20 -2.65
C ALA A 135 -13.87 -4.68 -2.48
N VAL A 136 -14.47 -5.07 -1.36
CA VAL A 136 -14.89 -6.45 -1.08
C VAL A 136 -16.22 -6.85 -1.73
N ARG A 137 -17.00 -5.90 -2.26
CA ARG A 137 -18.36 -6.14 -2.80
C ARG A 137 -18.42 -6.02 -4.32
N GLU A 138 -17.75 -5.02 -4.88
CA GLU A 138 -17.77 -4.71 -6.30
C GLU A 138 -16.37 -4.31 -6.81
N PRO A 139 -15.34 -5.16 -6.61
CA PRO A 139 -13.94 -4.81 -6.88
C PRO A 139 -13.71 -4.35 -8.32
N ARG A 140 -14.36 -4.97 -9.33
CA ARG A 140 -14.23 -4.55 -10.73
C ARG A 140 -14.71 -3.12 -10.99
N ARG A 141 -15.75 -2.66 -10.28
CA ARG A 141 -16.23 -1.28 -10.41
C ARG A 141 -15.29 -0.29 -9.73
N VAL A 142 -14.75 -0.66 -8.56
CA VAL A 142 -13.72 0.14 -7.89
C VAL A 142 -12.47 0.25 -8.78
N LEU A 143 -12.00 -0.85 -9.37
CA LEU A 143 -10.87 -0.84 -10.32
C LEU A 143 -11.13 0.06 -11.53
N ALA A 144 -12.35 0.06 -12.08
CA ALA A 144 -12.70 0.94 -13.19
C ALA A 144 -12.61 2.43 -12.82
N GLU A 145 -12.84 2.80 -11.56
CA GLU A 145 -12.65 4.18 -11.07
C GLU A 145 -11.17 4.59 -10.99
N PHE A 146 -10.27 3.61 -10.84
CA PHE A 146 -8.82 3.79 -10.99
C PHE A 146 -8.35 3.73 -12.45
N GLY A 147 -9.26 3.54 -13.41
CA GLY A 147 -8.93 3.37 -14.83
C GLY A 147 -8.52 1.96 -15.23
N VAL A 148 -8.61 0.98 -14.33
CA VAL A 148 -8.25 -0.42 -14.60
C VAL A 148 -9.47 -1.22 -15.04
N THR A 149 -9.43 -1.77 -16.26
CA THR A 149 -10.43 -2.72 -16.76
C THR A 149 -9.79 -4.07 -16.99
N LEU A 150 -10.25 -5.09 -16.26
CA LEU A 150 -9.77 -6.46 -16.39
C LEU A 150 -10.59 -7.24 -17.42
N PRO A 151 -9.98 -8.19 -18.15
CA PRO A 151 -10.73 -9.14 -18.97
C PRO A 151 -11.83 -9.85 -18.17
N GLU A 152 -12.91 -10.22 -18.86
CA GLU A 152 -14.07 -10.87 -18.23
C GLU A 152 -13.68 -12.19 -17.54
N GLY A 153 -12.77 -12.96 -18.14
CA GLY A 153 -12.29 -14.23 -17.60
C GLY A 153 -11.31 -14.13 -16.43
N THR A 154 -10.75 -12.95 -16.13
CA THR A 154 -9.77 -12.79 -15.05
C THR A 154 -10.47 -12.75 -13.69
N SER A 155 -10.21 -13.70 -12.80
CA SER A 155 -10.74 -13.71 -11.43
C SER A 155 -10.16 -12.56 -10.62
N VAL A 156 -10.96 -11.95 -9.74
CA VAL A 156 -10.47 -10.92 -8.80
C VAL A 156 -10.51 -11.48 -7.38
N ARG A 157 -9.33 -11.59 -6.75
CA ARG A 157 -9.19 -12.01 -5.36
C ARG A 157 -8.90 -10.78 -4.48
N VAL A 158 -9.82 -10.47 -3.58
CA VAL A 158 -9.66 -9.37 -2.63
C VAL A 158 -9.16 -9.92 -1.30
N TRP A 159 -8.04 -9.38 -0.82
CA TRP A 159 -7.43 -9.74 0.45
C TRP A 159 -7.77 -8.69 1.50
N ASP A 160 -8.63 -9.05 2.44
CA ASP A 160 -9.00 -8.19 3.55
C ASP A 160 -8.04 -8.41 4.74
N SER A 161 -7.32 -7.36 5.10
CA SER A 161 -6.27 -7.35 6.13
C SER A 161 -6.89 -7.27 7.53
N THR A 162 -7.55 -8.36 7.93
CA THR A 162 -8.32 -8.49 9.18
C THR A 162 -7.50 -9.04 10.36
N ALA A 163 -6.27 -9.47 10.11
CA ALA A 163 -5.33 -9.99 11.10
C ALA A 163 -3.98 -9.27 10.99
N GLU A 164 -2.95 -9.78 11.65
CA GLU A 164 -1.59 -9.20 11.60
C GLU A 164 -0.77 -9.59 10.37
N LEU A 165 -1.36 -10.32 9.42
CA LEU A 165 -0.78 -10.50 8.09
C LEU A 165 -0.88 -9.21 7.28
N ARG A 166 0.15 -8.92 6.49
CA ARG A 166 0.20 -7.78 5.56
C ARG A 166 0.51 -8.29 4.16
N TYR A 167 -0.19 -7.74 3.18
CA TYR A 167 -0.13 -8.23 1.80
C TYR A 167 0.58 -7.26 0.89
N LEU A 168 1.46 -7.79 0.04
CA LEU A 168 2.02 -7.08 -1.11
C LEU A 168 1.54 -7.79 -2.38
N VAL A 169 0.92 -7.06 -3.30
CA VAL A 169 0.63 -7.62 -4.63
C VAL A 169 1.93 -7.65 -5.43
N LEU A 170 2.26 -8.80 -6.00
CA LEU A 170 3.30 -8.93 -7.02
C LEU A 170 2.61 -8.82 -8.39
N PRO A 171 2.61 -7.63 -9.04
CA PRO A 171 1.99 -7.46 -10.35
C PRO A 171 2.73 -8.28 -11.42
N MET A 172 2.06 -8.52 -12.56
CA MET A 172 2.71 -9.12 -13.72
C MET A 172 3.70 -8.14 -14.35
N ARG A 173 4.83 -8.66 -14.82
CA ARG A 173 5.81 -7.86 -15.58
C ARG A 173 5.17 -7.38 -16.90
N PRO A 174 5.25 -6.08 -17.23
CA PRO A 174 4.75 -5.58 -18.52
C PRO A 174 5.50 -6.21 -19.69
N LYS A 175 4.80 -6.34 -20.82
CA LYS A 175 5.41 -6.69 -22.11
C LYS A 175 6.43 -5.62 -22.53
N ASP A 176 7.33 -5.99 -23.45
CA ASP A 176 8.31 -5.08 -24.05
C ASP A 176 9.26 -4.45 -23.01
N THR A 177 9.54 -5.22 -21.95
CA THR A 177 10.49 -4.85 -20.89
C THR A 177 11.72 -5.77 -20.88
N GLU A 178 11.88 -6.62 -21.89
CA GLU A 178 13.02 -7.51 -22.05
C GLU A 178 14.32 -6.70 -22.12
N GLY A 179 15.32 -7.12 -21.33
CA GLY A 179 16.63 -6.45 -21.29
C GLY A 179 16.69 -5.15 -20.46
N LEU A 180 15.57 -4.67 -19.89
CA LEU A 180 15.62 -3.59 -18.91
C LEU A 180 16.40 -4.02 -17.65
N SER A 181 17.15 -3.08 -17.07
CA SER A 181 17.79 -3.27 -15.77
C SER A 181 16.74 -3.35 -14.66
N GLU A 182 17.13 -3.89 -13.50
CA GLU A 182 16.26 -3.95 -12.32
C GLU A 182 15.77 -2.54 -11.90
N ASP A 183 16.64 -1.53 -11.93
CA ASP A 183 16.26 -0.15 -11.62
C ASP A 183 15.21 0.40 -12.61
N ALA A 184 15.36 0.09 -13.90
CA ALA A 184 14.40 0.50 -14.93
C ALA A 184 13.06 -0.23 -14.76
N LEU A 185 13.09 -1.50 -14.36
CA LEU A 185 11.88 -2.25 -14.02
C LEU A 185 11.19 -1.70 -12.77
N ALA A 186 11.96 -1.36 -11.72
CA ALA A 186 11.42 -0.77 -10.50
C ALA A 186 10.71 0.56 -10.77
N ALA A 187 11.19 1.35 -11.73
CA ALA A 187 10.54 2.60 -12.14
C ALA A 187 9.15 2.41 -12.77
N LEU A 188 8.82 1.20 -13.25
CA LEU A 188 7.50 0.87 -13.80
C LEU A 188 6.50 0.46 -12.70
N VAL A 189 6.98 0.12 -11.51
CA VAL A 189 6.15 -0.39 -10.41
C VAL A 189 5.57 0.78 -9.62
N SER A 190 4.28 1.06 -9.83
CA SER A 190 3.56 2.07 -9.05
C SER A 190 3.18 1.52 -7.66
N ARG A 191 2.99 2.40 -6.67
CA ARG A 191 2.39 2.02 -5.38
C ARG A 191 1.07 1.29 -5.59
N ASP A 192 0.24 1.82 -6.47
CA ASP A 192 -1.12 1.33 -6.68
C ASP A 192 -1.09 -0.07 -7.32
N SER A 193 -0.08 -0.40 -8.13
CA SER A 193 0.10 -1.76 -8.68
C SER A 193 0.43 -2.80 -7.60
N MET A 194 1.13 -2.38 -6.54
CA MET A 194 1.46 -3.23 -5.39
C MET A 194 0.32 -3.34 -4.37
N ILE A 195 -0.73 -2.52 -4.50
CA ILE A 195 -2.01 -2.69 -3.79
C ILE A 195 -3.00 -3.51 -4.65
N GLY A 196 -2.79 -3.52 -5.97
CA GLY A 196 -3.66 -4.15 -6.95
C GLY A 196 -4.74 -3.21 -7.51
N THR A 197 -4.57 -1.89 -7.40
CA THR A 197 -5.47 -0.87 -7.97
C THR A 197 -4.95 -0.25 -9.27
N ASP A 198 -3.84 -0.76 -9.80
CA ASP A 198 -3.20 -0.34 -11.04
C ASP A 198 -2.52 -1.55 -11.72
N ILE A 199 -2.17 -1.42 -13.00
CA ILE A 199 -1.39 -2.41 -13.75
C ILE A 199 -0.15 -1.71 -14.30
N PRO A 200 1.08 -2.18 -13.99
CA PRO A 200 2.29 -1.58 -14.55
C PRO A 200 2.25 -1.56 -16.09
N GLU A 201 2.61 -0.43 -16.68
CA GLU A 201 2.74 -0.28 -18.14
C GLU A 201 4.21 -0.34 -18.54
N GLY A 202 4.50 -0.89 -19.73
CA GLY A 202 5.84 -0.86 -20.30
C GLY A 202 6.27 0.57 -20.67
N PRO A 203 7.56 0.78 -20.97
CA PRO A 203 8.02 2.07 -21.50
C PRO A 203 7.28 2.41 -22.80
N ARG A 204 6.83 3.66 -22.91
CA ARG A 204 6.23 4.21 -24.15
C ARG A 204 7.29 4.57 -25.17
#